data_AF-A0A3C1BM15-F1
#
_entry.id   AF-A0A3C1BM15-F1
#
_cell.length_a   1.000
_cell.length_b   1.000
_cell.length_c   1.000
_cell.angle_alpha   90.00
_cell.angle_beta   90.00
_cell.angle_gamma   90.00
#
_symmetry.space_group_name_H-M   'P 1'
#
loop_
_entity.id
_entity.type
_entity.pdbx_description
1 polymer ?
#
loop_
_entity_poly.entity_id
_entity_poly.type
_entity_poly.pdbx_seq_one_letter_code
_entity_poly.pdbx_strand_id
1 'polypeptide(L)' 'FADHHMFSENDAARLLSEAQALDAALITTEKDLVRLRRPEAGSQLAALARASDCLRVKLKLADADGLRADILSKLDQLPH' A
#
# COMPACT_ATOMS: atom_id res chain seq x y z
N PHE A 1 6.62 4.05 -9.41
CA PHE A 1 5.76 5.24 -9.24
C PHE A 1 6.33 6.13 -8.16
N ALA A 2 6.12 7.45 -8.24
CA ALA A 2 6.56 8.38 -7.20
C ALA A 2 5.79 8.15 -5.89
N ASP A 3 6.34 8.62 -4.77
CA ASP A 3 5.56 8.61 -3.54
C ASP A 3 4.32 9.50 -3.69
N HIS A 4 3.22 9.11 -3.05
CA HIS A 4 1.91 9.73 -3.24
C HIS A 4 1.30 9.65 -4.66
N HIS A 5 1.85 8.83 -5.57
CA HIS A 5 1.21 8.60 -6.88
C HIS A 5 -0.23 8.12 -6.74
N MET A 6 -1.14 8.82 -7.43
CA MET A 6 -2.53 8.42 -7.62
C MET A 6 -2.64 7.72 -8.96
N PHE A 7 -3.02 6.44 -8.94
CA PHE A 7 -3.17 5.67 -10.16
C PHE A 7 -4.35 6.21 -10.98
N SER A 8 -4.10 6.44 -12.25
CA SER A 8 -5.14 6.75 -13.24
C SER A 8 -5.67 5.48 -13.91
N GLU A 9 -6.80 5.60 -14.62
CA GLU A 9 -7.31 4.52 -15.48
C GLU A 9 -6.30 4.08 -16.53
N ASN A 10 -5.54 5.03 -17.09
CA ASN A 10 -4.50 4.73 -18.08
C ASN A 10 -3.32 3.98 -17.47
N ASP A 11 -2.90 4.34 -16.23
CA ASP A 11 -1.87 3.59 -15.52
C ASP A 11 -2.30 2.14 -15.32
N ALA A 12 -3.55 1.93 -14.90
CA ALA A 12 -4.10 0.61 -14.65
C ALA A 12 -4.20 -0.22 -15.93
N ALA A 13 -4.74 0.35 -17.01
CA ALA A 13 -4.82 -0.33 -18.30
C ALA A 13 -3.43 -0.73 -18.81
N ARG A 14 -2.45 0.17 -18.70
CA ARG A 14 -1.06 -0.09 -19.11
C ARG A 14 -0.44 -1.22 -18.30
N LEU A 15 -0.55 -1.18 -16.97
CA LEU A 15 0.01 -2.21 -16.09
C LEU A 15 -0.62 -3.58 -16.32
N LEU A 16 -1.95 -3.64 -16.50
CA LEU A 16 -2.66 -4.88 -16.83
C LEU A 16 -2.20 -5.45 -18.18
N SER A 17 -2.08 -4.61 -19.19
CA SER A 17 -1.61 -5.04 -20.51
C SER A 17 -0.16 -5.49 -20.50
N GLU A 18 0.73 -4.80 -19.77
CA GLU A 18 2.13 -5.18 -19.64
C GLU A 18 2.27 -6.52 -18.90
N ALA A 19 1.52 -6.72 -17.80
CA ALA A 19 1.51 -7.97 -17.06
C ALA A 19 1.05 -9.15 -17.93
N GLN A 20 0.00 -8.95 -18.72
CA GLN A 20 -0.49 -9.97 -19.65
C GLN A 20 0.52 -10.27 -20.77
N ALA A 21 1.15 -9.25 -21.35
CA ALA A 21 2.13 -9.41 -22.43
C ALA A 21 3.41 -10.13 -21.95
N LEU A 22 3.76 -9.96 -20.67
CA LEU A 22 4.96 -10.54 -20.07
C LEU A 22 4.69 -11.85 -19.32
N ASP A 23 3.44 -12.32 -19.27
CA ASP A 23 3.00 -13.44 -18.43
C ASP A 23 3.48 -13.29 -16.97
N ALA A 24 3.33 -12.07 -16.43
CA ALA A 24 3.88 -11.67 -15.14
C ALA A 24 2.77 -11.47 -14.11
N ALA A 25 3.08 -11.78 -12.85
CA ALA A 25 2.22 -11.47 -11.71
C ALA A 25 2.39 -10.01 -11.29
N LEU A 26 1.27 -9.32 -11.04
CA LEU A 26 1.28 -7.98 -10.46
C LEU A 26 1.42 -8.08 -8.95
N ILE A 27 2.47 -7.45 -8.41
CA ILE A 27 2.73 -7.38 -6.97
C ILE A 27 2.77 -5.91 -6.56
N THR A 28 2.09 -5.58 -5.46
CA THR A 28 2.04 -4.23 -4.90
C THR A 28 2.19 -4.24 -3.38
N THR A 29 2.31 -3.06 -2.77
CA THR A 29 2.39 -2.88 -1.32
C THR A 29 1.01 -2.60 -0.71
N GLU A 30 0.87 -2.76 0.61
CA GLU A 30 -0.38 -2.40 1.31
C GLU A 30 -0.71 -0.91 1.15
N LYS A 31 0.30 -0.04 1.15
CA LYS A 31 0.15 1.40 0.97
C LYS A 31 -0.50 1.74 -0.37
N ASP A 32 0.03 1.17 -1.44
CA ASP A 32 -0.44 1.48 -2.80
C ASP A 32 -1.80 0.80 -3.07
N LEU A 33 -2.03 -0.40 -2.51
CA LEU A 33 -3.33 -1.05 -2.61
C LEU A 33 -4.46 -0.24 -1.97
N VAL A 34 -4.22 0.45 -0.84
CA VAL A 34 -5.22 1.34 -0.22
C VAL A 34 -5.66 2.45 -1.17
N ARG A 35 -4.78 2.94 -2.03
CA ARG A 35 -5.12 3.97 -3.03
C ARG A 35 -5.98 3.43 -4.17
N LEU A 36 -6.02 2.11 -4.34
CA LEU A 36 -6.84 1.40 -5.31
C LEU A 36 -8.18 0.91 -4.72
N ARG A 37 -8.49 1.19 -3.44
CA ARG A 37 -9.63 0.55 -2.72
C ARG A 37 -11.01 1.19 -2.89
N ARG A 38 -11.21 2.19 -3.73
CA ARG A 38 -12.55 2.70 -4.09
C ARG A 38 -12.72 3.07 -5.56
N PRO A 39 -12.43 2.18 -6.50
CA PRO A 39 -12.73 2.45 -7.90
C PRO A 39 -14.23 2.32 -8.15
N GLU A 40 -14.73 3.00 -9.17
CA GLU A 40 -16.05 2.68 -9.72
C GLU A 40 -16.07 1.22 -10.18
N ALA A 41 -17.18 0.52 -9.93
CA ALA A 41 -17.32 -0.88 -10.32
C ALA A 41 -17.17 -1.03 -11.84
N GLY A 42 -16.23 -1.87 -12.28
CA GLY A 42 -15.93 -2.08 -13.71
C GLY A 42 -14.80 -1.23 -14.29
N SER A 43 -14.22 -0.30 -13.51
CA SER A 43 -13.05 0.48 -13.92
C SER A 43 -11.77 -0.36 -14.05
N GLN A 44 -10.76 0.18 -14.76
CA GLN A 44 -9.43 -0.42 -14.86
C GLN A 44 -8.73 -0.42 -13.50
N LEU A 45 -8.96 0.60 -12.67
CA LEU A 45 -8.45 0.63 -11.30
C LEU A 45 -9.01 -0.54 -10.46
N ALA A 46 -10.29 -0.90 -10.62
CA ALA A 46 -10.85 -2.10 -9.98
C ALA A 46 -10.24 -3.39 -10.52
N ALA A 47 -9.99 -3.47 -11.83
CA ALA A 47 -9.32 -4.61 -12.42
C ALA A 47 -7.88 -4.76 -11.90
N LEU A 48 -7.11 -3.67 -11.85
CA LEU A 48 -5.76 -3.64 -11.32
C LEU A 48 -5.72 -4.05 -9.85
N ALA A 49 -6.64 -3.53 -9.02
CA ALA A 49 -6.74 -3.89 -7.61
C ALA A 49 -7.02 -5.39 -7.38
N ARG A 50 -7.86 -6.00 -8.24
CA ARG A 50 -8.18 -7.44 -8.16
C ARG A 50 -7.06 -8.33 -8.70
N ALA A 51 -6.35 -7.87 -9.72
CA ALA A 51 -5.27 -8.62 -10.37
C ALA A 51 -3.93 -8.52 -9.61
N SER A 52 -3.79 -7.56 -8.70
CA SER A 52 -2.56 -7.34 -7.94
C SER A 52 -2.57 -8.09 -6.61
N ASP A 53 -1.52 -8.86 -6.37
CA ASP A 53 -1.22 -9.44 -5.08
C ASP A 53 -0.50 -8.43 -4.18
N CYS A 54 -0.77 -8.51 -2.88
CA CYS A 54 -0.22 -7.58 -1.90
C CYS A 54 0.90 -8.21 -1.09
N LEU A 55 2.12 -7.70 -1.25
CA LEU A 55 3.25 -8.07 -0.42
C LEU A 55 3.12 -7.40 0.96
N ARG A 56 2.73 -8.20 1.95
CA ARG A 56 2.59 -7.76 3.34
C ARG A 56 3.93 -7.82 4.06
N VAL A 57 4.25 -6.76 4.79
CA VAL A 57 5.45 -6.69 5.64
C VAL A 57 5.05 -6.57 7.09
N LYS A 58 5.83 -7.19 7.98
CA LYS A 58 5.62 -7.12 9.43
C LYS A 58 6.77 -6.39 10.08
N LEU A 59 6.46 -5.37 10.88
CA LEU A 59 7.43 -4.72 11.76
C LEU A 59 7.69 -5.62 12.97
N LYS A 60 8.96 -5.88 13.25
CA LYS A 60 9.40 -6.51 14.50
C LYS A 60 10.27 -5.53 15.27
N LEU A 61 9.83 -5.17 16.47
CA LEU A 61 10.61 -4.36 17.40
C LEU A 61 11.37 -5.31 18.33
N ALA A 62 12.67 -5.06 18.50
CA ALA A 62 13.51 -5.88 19.39
C ALA A 62 13.10 -5.73 20.87
N ASP A 63 12.75 -4.51 21.27
CA ASP A 63 12.26 -4.17 22.60
C ASP A 63 10.96 -3.35 22.48
N ALA A 64 9.86 -4.06 22.21
CA ALA A 64 8.55 -3.43 22.06
C ALA A 64 8.03 -2.84 23.40
N ASP A 65 8.35 -3.49 24.51
CA ASP A 65 7.91 -3.07 25.84
C ASP A 65 8.66 -1.82 26.31
N GLY A 66 9.97 -1.77 26.11
CA GLY A 66 10.78 -0.59 26.40
C GLY A 66 10.36 0.61 25.56
N LEU A 67 10.12 0.42 24.24
CA LEU A 67 9.59 1.49 23.38
C LEU A 67 8.23 1.99 23.89
N ARG A 68 7.34 1.08 24.31
CA ARG A 68 6.02 1.45 24.84
C ARG A 68 6.13 2.27 26.12
N ALA A 69 7.03 1.90 27.04
CA ALA A 69 7.25 2.64 28.28
C ALA A 69 7.78 4.06 28.00
N ASP A 70 8.72 4.21 27.08
CA ASP A 70 9.27 5.52 26.70
C ASP A 70 8.21 6.43 26.06
N ILE A 71 7.37 5.89 25.16
CA ILE A 71 6.26 6.64 24.55
C ILE A 71 5.30 7.15 25.63
N LEU A 72 4.88 6.30 26.57
CA LEU A 72 3.95 6.70 27.64
C LEU A 72 4.57 7.77 28.55
N SER A 73 5.84 7.60 28.94
CA SER A 73 6.53 8.58 29.76
C SER A 73 6.61 9.96 29.10
N LYS A 74 6.67 10.03 27.76
CA LYS A 74 6.71 11.30 27.00
C LYS A 74 5.32 11.90 26.79
N LEU A 75 4.27 11.08 26.68
CA LEU A 75 2.89 11.57 26.56
C LEU A 75 2.38 12.20 27.86
N ASP A 76 2.87 11.71 29.01
CA ASP A 76 2.53 12.26 30.33
C ASP A 76 3.27 13.57 30.64
N GLN A 77 4.25 13.96 29.82
CA GLN A 77 4.89 15.25 29.90
C GLN A 77 4.03 16.27 29.15
N LEU A 78 3.50 17.28 29.85
CA LEU A 78 2.80 18.41 29.24
C LEU A 78 3.70 19.02 28.14
N PRO A 79 3.15 19.35 26.96
CA PRO A 79 3.93 19.98 25.91
C PRO A 79 4.50 21.31 26.44
N HIS A 80 5.80 21.51 26.23
CA HIS A 80 6.47 22.79 26.44
C HIS A 80 5.91 23.86 25.48
#